data_AF-A0A6N8BCC1-F1
#
_entry.id   AF-A0A6N8BCC1-F1
#
_cell.length_a   1.000
_cell.length_b   1.000
_cell.length_c   1.000
_cell.angle_alpha   90.00
_cell.angle_beta   90.00
_cell.angle_gamma   90.00
#
_symmetry.space_group_name_H-M   'P 1'
#
loop_
_entity.id
_entity.type
_entity.pdbx_description
1 polymer ?
#
loop_
_entity_poly.entity_id
_entity_poly.type
_entity_poly.pdbx_seq_one_letter_code
_entity_poly.pdbx_strand_id
1 'polypeptide(L)'
;MPAPALDEQIKKENRIVAGWLLFYHDRRREYLDQREGIIHSSGPCLSDVVPGGANITSDTTGRKGQKLADLEVTRQWLKLIADVESRLPADLKVFLRLRQEYRYCRGRKGWTASVQWRLADELNIEVETRQNLHTRWNRIVDITARMAAKRNLL
;
A
#
# COMPACT_ATOMS: atom_id res chain seq x y z
N MET A 1 13.85 19.98 -27.30
CA MET A 1 13.45 19.90 -25.89
C MET A 1 12.42 18.78 -25.69
N PRO A 2 12.82 17.52 -25.41
CA PRO A 2 11.88 16.46 -25.04
C PRO A 2 12.06 16.18 -23.53
N ALA A 3 11.24 16.78 -22.66
CA ALA A 3 11.36 16.58 -21.20
C ALA A 3 10.06 16.65 -20.36
N PRO A 4 8.89 17.17 -20.82
CA PRO A 4 7.72 17.23 -19.92
C PRO A 4 7.12 15.84 -19.65
N ALA A 5 7.17 14.93 -20.63
CA ALA A 5 6.56 13.61 -20.51
C ALA A 5 7.26 12.69 -19.50
N LEU A 6 8.60 12.76 -19.39
CA LEU A 6 9.35 11.88 -18.48
C LEU A 6 9.16 12.30 -17.02
N ASP A 7 9.25 13.60 -16.73
CA ASP A 7 9.04 14.13 -15.38
C ASP A 7 7.61 13.89 -14.88
N GLU A 8 6.62 13.97 -15.77
CA GLU A 8 5.23 13.64 -15.46
C GLU A 8 5.05 12.16 -15.13
N GLN A 9 5.69 11.27 -15.88
CA GLN A 9 5.66 9.84 -15.64
C GLN A 9 6.28 9.49 -14.27
N ILE A 10 7.46 10.05 -13.96
CA ILE A 10 8.11 9.86 -12.65
C ILE A 10 7.20 10.35 -11.51
N LYS A 11 6.57 11.52 -11.68
CA LYS A 11 5.62 12.04 -10.68
C LYS A 11 4.42 11.12 -10.47
N LYS A 12 3.90 10.53 -11.55
CA LYS A 12 2.77 9.59 -11.50
C LYS A 12 3.16 8.31 -10.75
N GLU A 13 4.29 7.72 -11.09
CA GLU A 13 4.83 6.52 -10.41
C GLU A 13 5.09 6.78 -8.93
N ASN A 14 5.76 7.90 -8.60
CA ASN A 14 6.01 8.29 -7.22
C ASN A 14 4.71 8.51 -6.43
N ARG A 15 3.64 8.97 -7.08
CA ARG A 15 2.32 9.12 -6.44
C ARG A 15 1.68 7.76 -6.13
N ILE A 16 1.81 6.77 -7.02
CA ILE A 16 1.34 5.40 -6.79
C ILE A 16 2.08 4.80 -5.59
N VAL A 17 3.41 4.87 -5.61
CA VAL A 17 4.29 4.38 -4.55
C VAL A 17 3.99 5.05 -3.21
N ALA A 18 3.87 6.38 -3.20
CA ALA A 18 3.49 7.16 -2.02
C ALA A 18 2.15 6.69 -1.43
N GLY A 19 1.16 6.40 -2.29
CA GLY A 19 -0.12 5.86 -1.87
C GLY A 19 0.02 4.49 -1.19
N TRP A 20 0.84 3.59 -1.74
CA TRP A 20 1.10 2.28 -1.14
C TRP A 20 1.80 2.38 0.22
N LEU A 21 2.80 3.24 0.34
CA LEU A 21 3.51 3.46 1.60
C LEU A 21 2.60 4.01 2.70
N LEU A 22 1.77 5.02 2.40
CA LEU A 22 0.94 5.68 3.41
C LEU A 22 -0.24 4.83 3.88
N PHE A 23 -0.83 4.03 2.99
CA PHE A 23 -2.02 3.23 3.28
C PHE A 23 -1.72 1.73 3.44
N TYR A 24 -0.46 1.37 3.64
CA TYR A 24 -0.01 -0.01 3.72
C TYR A 24 -0.81 -0.84 4.74
N HIS A 25 -0.95 -0.35 5.98
CA HIS A 25 -1.64 -1.09 7.03
C HIS A 25 -3.14 -1.28 6.76
N ASP A 26 -3.81 -0.27 6.20
CA ASP A 26 -5.23 -0.34 5.85
C ASP A 26 -5.43 -1.36 4.72
N ARG A 27 -4.64 -1.25 3.66
CA ARG A 27 -4.66 -2.18 2.52
C ARG A 27 -4.30 -3.60 2.93
N ARG A 28 -3.39 -3.77 3.89
CA ARG A 28 -3.02 -5.08 4.44
C ARG A 28 -4.20 -5.72 5.18
N ARG A 29 -4.94 -4.94 5.96
CA ARG A 29 -6.14 -5.41 6.66
C ARG A 29 -7.22 -5.81 5.66
N GLU A 30 -7.55 -4.92 4.72
CA GLU A 30 -8.53 -5.20 3.66
C GLU A 30 -8.17 -6.44 2.85
N TYR A 31 -6.89 -6.62 2.51
CA TYR A 31 -6.41 -7.81 1.82
C TYR A 31 -6.64 -9.10 2.61
N LEU A 32 -6.35 -9.09 3.91
CA LEU A 32 -6.55 -10.24 4.78
C LEU A 32 -8.04 -10.57 4.91
N ASP A 33 -8.88 -9.57 5.13
CA ASP A 33 -10.33 -9.71 5.23
C ASP A 33 -10.93 -10.27 3.93
N GLN A 34 -10.51 -9.76 2.77
CA GLN A 34 -10.95 -10.24 1.47
C GLN A 34 -10.49 -11.67 1.19
N ARG A 35 -9.23 -12.00 1.52
CA ARG A 35 -8.68 -13.35 1.36
C ARG A 35 -9.44 -14.36 2.23
N GLU A 36 -9.70 -14.01 3.48
CA GLU A 36 -10.47 -14.84 4.42
C GLU A 36 -11.91 -15.01 3.93
N GLY A 37 -12.58 -13.93 3.50
CA GLY A 37 -13.92 -13.99 2.93
C GLY A 37 -14.02 -14.89 1.68
N ILE A 38 -13.00 -14.92 0.82
CA ILE A 38 -12.97 -15.83 -0.34
C ILE A 38 -12.85 -17.29 0.11
N ILE A 39 -11.97 -17.57 1.08
CA ILE A 39 -11.77 -18.93 1.62
C ILE A 39 -13.05 -19.44 2.28
N HIS A 40 -13.71 -18.60 3.10
CA HIS A 40 -14.88 -18.97 3.88
C HIS A 40 -16.22 -18.74 3.18
N SER A 41 -16.24 -18.18 1.97
CA SER A 41 -17.46 -18.13 1.16
C SER A 41 -17.92 -19.56 0.83
N SER A 42 -18.97 -20.01 1.50
CA SER A 42 -19.64 -21.27 1.21
C SER A 42 -20.05 -21.31 -0.27
N GLY A 43 -19.82 -22.44 -0.95
CA GLY A 43 -20.46 -22.71 -2.23
C GLY A 43 -21.99 -22.69 -2.09
N PRO A 44 -22.75 -22.55 -3.19
CA PRO A 44 -24.21 -22.51 -3.12
C PRO A 44 -24.74 -23.70 -2.29
N CYS A 45 -25.64 -23.41 -1.36
CA CYS A 45 -26.27 -24.41 -0.53
C CYS A 45 -26.97 -25.44 -1.42
N LEU A 46 -26.70 -26.73 -1.20
CA LEU A 46 -27.38 -27.84 -1.91
C LEU A 46 -28.90 -27.89 -1.66
N SER A 47 -29.43 -27.06 -0.75
CA SER A 47 -30.86 -26.91 -0.49
C SER A 47 -31.62 -26.04 -1.51
N ASP A 48 -30.94 -25.34 -2.41
CA ASP A 48 -31.58 -24.54 -3.48
C ASP A 48 -31.76 -25.32 -4.79
N VAL A 49 -31.56 -26.65 -4.77
CA VAL A 49 -31.78 -27.51 -5.94
C VAL A 49 -33.28 -27.71 -6.16
N VAL A 50 -33.87 -26.78 -6.93
CA VAL A 50 -35.16 -27.00 -7.59
C VAL A 50 -34.95 -28.08 -8.66
N PRO A 51 -35.69 -29.21 -8.63
CA PRO A 51 -35.54 -30.25 -9.65
C PRO A 51 -36.20 -29.75 -10.94
N GLY A 52 -35.40 -29.23 -11.89
CA GLY A 52 -35.91 -28.86 -13.22
C GLY A 52 -35.10 -27.84 -14.03
N GLY A 53 -34.05 -27.23 -13.49
CA GLY A 53 -33.29 -26.20 -14.19
C GLY A 53 -31.88 -26.66 -14.57
N ALA A 54 -31.54 -26.58 -15.85
CA ALA A 54 -30.25 -26.92 -16.43
C ALA A 54 -29.03 -26.40 -15.63
N ASN A 55 -28.02 -27.27 -15.49
CA ASN A 55 -26.60 -26.97 -15.22
C ASN A 55 -26.30 -25.58 -14.62
N ILE A 56 -26.54 -25.39 -13.32
CA ILE A 56 -25.93 -24.30 -12.55
C ILE A 56 -24.80 -24.88 -11.68
N THR A 57 -23.86 -25.59 -12.29
CA THR A 57 -22.47 -25.59 -11.82
C THR A 57 -21.86 -24.25 -12.22
N SER A 58 -22.40 -23.16 -11.64
CA SER A 58 -21.81 -21.83 -11.73
C SER A 58 -20.40 -21.94 -11.17
N ASP A 59 -19.41 -21.82 -12.05
CA ASP A 59 -17.97 -22.00 -11.82
C ASP A 59 -17.46 -21.14 -10.65
N THR A 60 -17.71 -21.65 -9.44
CA THR A 60 -17.44 -20.94 -8.19
C THR A 60 -15.94 -20.93 -7.96
N THR A 61 -15.25 -21.97 -8.41
CA THR A 61 -13.79 -22.09 -8.42
C THR A 61 -13.15 -21.09 -9.39
N GLY A 62 -13.67 -20.93 -10.61
CA GLY A 62 -13.21 -19.93 -11.57
C GLY A 62 -13.41 -18.49 -11.09
N ARG A 63 -14.58 -18.17 -10.51
CA ARG A 63 -14.83 -16.84 -9.90
C ARG A 63 -13.95 -16.56 -8.68
N LYS A 64 -13.70 -17.57 -7.83
CA LYS A 64 -12.75 -17.45 -6.72
C LYS A 64 -11.32 -17.27 -7.24
N GLY A 65 -10.93 -17.99 -8.29
CA GLY A 65 -9.65 -17.87 -8.96
C GLY A 65 -9.42 -16.49 -9.56
N GLN A 66 -10.43 -15.90 -10.21
CA GLN A 66 -10.34 -14.55 -10.78
C GLN A 66 -10.24 -13.47 -9.68
N LYS A 67 -11.03 -13.57 -8.60
CA LYS A 67 -10.90 -12.68 -7.44
C LYS A 67 -9.54 -12.82 -6.74
N LEU A 68 -8.97 -14.03 -6.70
CA LEU A 68 -7.63 -14.27 -6.17
C LEU A 68 -6.54 -13.69 -7.09
N ALA A 69 -6.73 -13.73 -8.40
CA ALA A 69 -5.82 -13.10 -9.36
C ALA A 69 -5.79 -11.58 -9.19
N ASP A 70 -6.95 -10.94 -8.97
CA ASP A 70 -7.03 -9.50 -8.67
C ASP A 70 -6.35 -9.14 -7.34
N LEU A 71 -6.41 -10.05 -6.36
CA LEU A 71 -5.70 -9.92 -5.08
C LEU A 71 -4.19 -10.08 -5.19
N GLU A 72 -3.68 -10.74 -6.24
CA GLU A 72 -2.26 -11.04 -6.36
C GLU A 72 -1.43 -9.77 -6.59
N VAL A 73 -1.94 -8.79 -7.35
CA VAL A 73 -1.28 -7.47 -7.50
C VAL A 73 -1.17 -6.77 -6.15
N THR A 74 -2.25 -6.74 -5.38
CA THR A 74 -2.27 -6.18 -4.02
C THR A 74 -1.28 -6.92 -3.12
N ARG A 75 -1.24 -8.24 -3.17
CA ARG A 75 -0.30 -9.07 -2.40
C ARG A 75 1.15 -8.74 -2.74
N GLN A 76 1.48 -8.58 -4.02
CA GLN A 76 2.83 -8.23 -4.46
C GLN A 76 3.26 -6.86 -3.96
N TRP A 77 2.36 -5.88 -4.01
CA TRP A 77 2.58 -4.56 -3.41
C TRP A 77 2.78 -4.64 -1.89
N LEU A 78 1.91 -5.35 -1.17
CA LEU A 78 2.04 -5.51 0.28
C LEU A 78 3.38 -6.18 0.65
N LYS A 79 3.78 -7.21 -0.09
CA LYS A 79 5.08 -7.87 0.10
C LYS A 79 6.24 -6.92 -0.18
N LEU A 80 6.16 -6.11 -1.24
CA LEU A 80 7.17 -5.10 -1.54
C LEU A 80 7.33 -4.10 -0.39
N ILE A 81 6.24 -3.54 0.13
CA ILE A 81 6.31 -2.56 1.20
C ILE A 81 6.87 -3.18 2.48
N ALA A 82 6.46 -4.40 2.83
CA ALA A 82 7.03 -5.14 3.94
C ALA A 82 8.55 -5.36 3.79
N ASP A 83 9.00 -5.70 2.58
CA ASP A 83 10.43 -5.87 2.29
C ASP A 83 11.19 -4.54 2.44
N VAL A 84 10.64 -3.43 1.96
CA VAL A 84 11.22 -2.09 2.13
C VAL A 84 11.31 -1.72 3.61
N GLU A 85 10.22 -1.86 4.37
CA GLU A 85 10.19 -1.58 5.80
C GLU A 85 11.21 -2.42 6.58
N SER A 86 11.44 -3.68 6.18
CA SER A 86 12.45 -4.52 6.80
C SER A 86 13.89 -4.01 6.60
N ARG A 87 14.17 -3.42 5.43
CA ARG A 87 15.51 -2.99 4.99
C ARG A 87 15.81 -1.52 5.23
N LEU A 88 14.80 -0.70 5.55
CA LEU A 88 15.01 0.71 5.83
C LEU A 88 15.91 0.91 7.06
N PRO A 89 16.77 1.95 7.07
CA PRO A 89 17.41 2.44 8.28
C PRO A 89 16.39 2.76 9.39
N ALA A 90 16.78 2.56 10.66
CA ALA A 90 15.87 2.68 11.80
C ALA A 90 15.19 4.06 11.91
N ASP A 91 15.93 5.14 11.63
CA ASP A 91 15.43 6.51 11.62
C ASP A 91 14.36 6.72 10.53
N LEU A 92 14.55 6.14 9.34
CA LEU A 92 13.56 6.18 8.27
C LEU A 92 12.34 5.30 8.55
N LYS A 93 12.50 4.19 9.30
CA LYS A 93 11.36 3.37 9.75
C LYS A 93 10.47 4.16 10.71
N VAL A 94 11.05 4.84 11.70
CA VAL A 94 10.30 5.70 12.64
C VAL A 94 9.58 6.80 11.88
N PHE A 95 10.27 7.48 10.97
CA PHE A 95 9.66 8.51 10.15
C PHE A 95 8.50 7.97 9.28
N LEU A 96 8.68 6.82 8.62
CA LEU A 96 7.63 6.19 7.81
C LEU A 96 6.39 5.84 8.65
N ARG A 97 6.60 5.25 9.83
CA ARG A 97 5.52 4.90 10.77
C ARG A 97 4.74 6.15 11.18
N LEU A 98 5.43 7.22 11.58
CA LEU A 98 4.80 8.50 11.90
C LEU A 98 4.03 9.07 10.69
N ARG A 99 4.59 8.97 9.48
CA ARG A 99 3.89 9.40 8.26
C ARG A 99 2.61 8.61 8.00
N GLN A 100 2.61 7.31 8.30
CA GLN A 100 1.43 6.44 8.21
C GLN A 100 0.40 6.80 9.29
N GLU A 101 0.82 7.07 10.53
CA GLU A 101 -0.06 7.51 11.64
C GLU A 101 -0.81 8.80 11.29
N TYR A 102 -0.10 9.81 10.78
CA TYR A 102 -0.66 11.13 10.45
C TYR A 102 -1.17 11.25 9.00
N ARG A 103 -1.43 10.14 8.30
CA ARG A 103 -1.80 10.14 6.86
C ARG A 103 -3.09 10.93 6.53
N TYR A 104 -4.02 11.01 7.48
CA TYR A 104 -5.29 11.73 7.32
C TYR A 104 -5.20 13.21 7.71
N CYS A 105 -4.08 13.67 8.29
CA CYS A 105 -3.89 15.06 8.68
C CYS A 105 -3.68 15.96 7.45
N ARG A 106 -4.65 16.84 7.17
CA ARG A 106 -4.66 17.75 6.02
C ARG A 106 -4.95 19.19 6.44
N GLY A 107 -4.60 20.14 5.55
CA GLY A 107 -4.92 21.56 5.73
C GLY A 107 -4.11 22.22 6.84
N ARG A 108 -4.75 23.12 7.61
CA ARG A 108 -4.11 23.86 8.72
C ARG A 108 -3.56 22.96 9.83
N LYS A 109 -4.11 21.74 9.97
CA LYS A 109 -3.59 20.67 10.86
C LYS A 109 -2.78 19.66 10.04
N GLY A 110 -1.82 20.15 9.27
CA GLY A 110 -0.98 19.31 8.41
C GLY A 110 -0.08 18.37 9.23
N TRP A 111 0.27 17.23 8.63
CA TRP A 111 1.13 16.22 9.27
C TRP A 111 2.51 16.75 9.70
N THR A 112 3.03 17.78 9.03
CA THR A 112 4.42 18.24 9.20
C THR A 112 4.76 18.56 10.65
N ALA A 113 3.99 19.44 11.31
CA ALA A 113 4.30 19.87 12.68
C ALA A 113 4.24 18.71 13.67
N SER A 114 3.20 17.87 13.56
CA SER A 114 3.05 16.69 14.42
C SER A 114 4.21 15.71 14.24
N VAL A 115 4.61 15.44 13.00
CA VAL A 115 5.73 14.53 12.70
C VAL A 115 7.06 15.13 13.12
N GLN A 116 7.29 16.44 12.97
CA GLN A 116 8.52 17.10 13.42
C GLN A 116 8.75 16.89 14.92
N TRP A 117 7.74 17.20 15.74
CA TRP A 117 7.83 17.04 17.19
C TRP A 117 7.97 15.58 17.62
N ARG A 118 7.15 14.69 17.05
CA ARG A 118 7.18 13.26 17.39
C ARG A 118 8.48 12.58 16.96
N LEU A 119 9.02 12.94 15.80
CA LEU A 119 10.28 12.40 15.31
C LEU A 119 11.45 12.84 16.19
N ALA A 120 11.48 14.12 16.57
CA ALA A 120 12.50 14.66 17.47
C ALA A 120 12.48 13.97 18.83
N ASP A 121 11.29 13.79 19.40
CA ASP A 121 11.06 13.09 20.67
C ASP A 121 11.50 11.62 20.59
N GLU A 122 11.05 10.88 19.58
CA GLU A 122 11.34 9.44 19.46
C GLU A 122 12.80 9.11 19.11
N LEU A 123 13.46 9.96 18.33
CA LEU A 123 14.86 9.76 17.94
C LEU A 123 15.83 10.49 18.88
N ASN A 124 15.32 11.26 19.85
CA ASN A 124 16.10 12.13 20.73
C ASN A 124 17.05 13.05 19.95
N ILE A 125 16.51 13.73 18.93
CA ILE A 125 17.22 14.67 18.05
C ILE A 125 16.56 16.05 18.09
N GLU A 126 17.26 17.05 17.57
CA GLU A 126 16.65 18.37 17.37
C GLU A 126 15.50 18.33 16.36
N VAL A 127 14.54 19.25 16.52
CA VAL A 127 13.40 19.37 15.63
C VAL A 127 13.86 19.70 14.21
N GLU A 128 13.68 18.72 13.32
CA GLU A 128 14.08 18.85 11.93
C GLU A 128 13.25 19.89 11.18
N THR A 129 13.86 20.51 10.16
CA THR A 129 13.15 21.40 9.25
C THR A 129 12.19 20.63 8.33
N ARG A 130 11.20 21.33 7.77
CA ARG A 130 10.30 20.77 6.76
C ARG A 130 11.05 20.17 5.56
N GLN A 131 12.18 20.76 5.18
CA GLN A 131 13.00 20.29 4.05
C GLN A 131 13.66 18.94 4.34
N ASN A 132 14.12 18.72 5.58
CA ASN A 132 14.67 17.43 5.99
C ASN A 132 13.60 16.33 5.94
N LEU A 133 12.38 16.62 6.41
CA LEU A 133 11.27 15.67 6.31
C LEU A 133 10.89 15.32 4.87
N HIS A 134 10.90 16.30 3.95
CA HIS A 134 10.70 16.03 2.52
C HIS A 134 11.82 15.19 1.94
N THR A 135 13.07 15.44 2.35
CA THR A 135 14.24 14.66 1.90
C THR A 135 14.14 13.21 2.36
N ARG A 136 13.78 12.97 3.63
CA ARG A 136 13.50 11.64 4.18
C ARG A 136 12.39 10.94 3.40
N TRP A 137 11.29 11.64 3.13
CA TRP A 137 10.17 11.10 2.38
C TRP A 137 10.55 10.72 0.95
N ASN A 138 11.20 11.62 0.21
CA ASN A 138 11.64 11.37 -1.16
C ASN A 138 12.60 10.18 -1.21
N ARG A 139 13.53 10.06 -0.25
CA ARG A 139 14.43 8.91 -0.16
C ARG A 139 13.68 7.58 -0.02
N ILE A 140 12.65 7.53 0.83
CA ILE A 140 11.83 6.32 0.99
C ILE A 140 11.06 6.01 -0.30
N VAL A 141 10.43 7.02 -0.91
CA VAL A 141 9.69 6.86 -2.17
C VAL A 141 10.62 6.38 -3.28
N ASP A 142 11.79 6.97 -3.46
CA ASP A 142 12.76 6.61 -4.50
C ASP A 142 13.27 5.17 -4.34
N ILE A 143 13.61 4.76 -3.12
CA ILE A 143 14.02 3.38 -2.85
C ILE A 143 12.88 2.42 -3.22
N THR A 144 11.66 2.76 -2.83
CA THR A 144 10.47 1.92 -3.05
C THR A 144 10.12 1.85 -4.54
N ALA A 145 10.16 2.97 -5.25
CA ALA A 145 9.91 3.07 -6.69
C ALA A 145 10.91 2.22 -7.48
N ARG A 146 12.21 2.31 -7.16
CA ARG A 146 13.25 1.47 -7.77
C ARG A 146 13.01 -0.03 -7.51
N MET A 147 12.57 -0.40 -6.32
CA MET A 147 12.25 -1.78 -6.00
C MET A 147 10.95 -2.26 -6.68
N ALA A 148 9.96 -1.39 -6.84
CA ALA A 148 8.71 -1.66 -7.56
C ALA A 148 8.97 -1.89 -9.04
N ALA A 149 9.76 -1.01 -9.68
CA ALA A 149 10.17 -1.15 -11.08
C ALA A 149 10.89 -2.48 -11.34
N LYS A 150 11.81 -2.89 -10.45
CA LYS A 150 12.49 -4.19 -10.54
C LYS A 150 11.55 -5.40 -10.43
N ARG A 151 10.34 -5.22 -9.91
CA ARG A 151 9.31 -6.26 -9.77
C ARG A 151 8.20 -6.15 -10.82
N ASN A 152 8.32 -5.25 -11.80
CA ASN A 152 7.29 -4.94 -12.80
C ASN A 152 5.94 -4.54 -12.17
N LEU A 153 5.99 -3.78 -11.06
CA LEU A 153 4.79 -3.26 -10.38
C LEU A 153 4.42 -1.84 -10.82
N LEU A 154 5.26 -1.21 -11.65
CA LEU A 154 5.10 0.12 -12.22
C LEU A 154 5.17 0.04 -13.75
#